data_AF-A0A4U2E056-F1
#
_entry.id   AF-A0A4U2E056-F1
#
_cell.length_a   1.000
_cell.length_b   1.000
_cell.length_c   1.000
_cell.angle_alpha   90.00
_cell.angle_beta   90.00
_cell.angle_gamma   90.00
#
_symmetry.space_group_name_H-M   'P 1'
#
loop_
_entity.id
_entity.type
_entity.pdbx_description
1 polymer ?
#
loop_
_entity_poly.entity_id
_entity_poly.type
_entity_poly.pdbx_seq_one_letter_code
_entity_poly.pdbx_strand_id
1 'polypeptide(L)'
;MMDMTPYVDCIYQVHPTTIEQIIKNESSFRPFALNVNKLPGQSPPRFAQPKTKAKAVELANYYLSLGHSVDLGLMQINTNNLAAYGVSIEDMFNACKNINVGSKILHEGYQRALRINSEPGMALQIALSYYNTGSAHRGFKNGYVDKYIQSSQNVSEAVLSASSTISTQGLYSQSN
;
A
#
# COMPACT_ATOMS: atom_id res chain seq x y z
N MET A 1 14.55 -4.58 12.30
CA MET A 1 13.64 -5.68 11.95
C MET A 1 12.49 -5.60 12.93
N MET A 2 11.25 -5.73 12.47
CA MET A 2 10.07 -5.79 13.33
C MET A 2 9.74 -7.27 13.57
N ASP A 3 9.43 -7.64 14.82
CA ASP A 3 8.92 -8.99 15.08
C ASP A 3 7.52 -9.14 14.47
N MET A 4 7.43 -10.00 13.45
CA MET A 4 6.20 -10.27 12.71
C MET A 4 5.38 -11.42 13.31
N THR A 5 5.95 -12.18 14.25
CA THR A 5 5.29 -13.33 14.88
C THR A 5 3.87 -13.03 15.37
N PRO A 6 3.60 -11.93 16.11
CA PRO A 6 2.23 -11.63 16.58
C PRO A 6 1.26 -11.17 15.50
N TYR A 7 1.72 -11.00 14.25
CA TYR A 7 0.92 -10.47 13.14
C TYR A 7 0.72 -11.46 11.99
N VAL A 8 1.29 -12.67 12.04
CA VAL A 8 1.21 -13.65 10.94
C VAL A 8 -0.25 -13.94 10.57
N ASP A 9 -1.13 -14.12 11.56
CA ASP A 9 -2.55 -14.40 11.34
C ASP A 9 -3.34 -13.20 10.79
N CYS A 10 -2.75 -12.01 10.81
CA CYS A 10 -3.34 -10.81 10.23
C CYS A 10 -3.04 -10.69 8.73
N ILE A 11 -2.02 -11.39 8.23
CA ILE A 11 -1.54 -11.26 6.86
C ILE A 11 -2.45 -12.03 5.90
N TYR A 12 -2.85 -11.38 4.82
CA TYR A 12 -3.70 -11.98 3.80
C TYR A 12 -2.88 -12.39 2.57
N GLN A 13 -2.65 -13.70 2.40
CA GLN A 13 -2.09 -14.29 1.17
C GLN A 13 -0.78 -13.65 0.64
N VAL A 14 0.09 -13.19 1.56
CA VAL A 14 1.41 -12.61 1.27
C VAL A 14 2.43 -13.19 2.26
N HIS A 15 3.67 -13.37 1.83
CA HIS A 15 4.72 -13.86 2.74
C HIS A 15 5.07 -12.82 3.82
N PRO A 16 5.25 -13.19 5.11
CA PRO A 16 5.52 -12.24 6.19
C PRO A 16 6.74 -11.34 5.96
N THR A 17 7.82 -11.87 5.37
CA THR A 17 9.02 -11.07 5.04
C THR A 17 8.72 -9.93 4.06
N THR A 18 7.83 -10.14 3.08
CA THR A 18 7.44 -9.08 2.14
C THR A 18 6.65 -7.98 2.87
N ILE A 19 5.73 -8.37 3.76
CA ILE A 19 4.99 -7.42 4.59
C ILE A 19 5.94 -6.61 5.48
N GLU A 20 6.93 -7.25 6.10
CA GLU A 20 7.91 -6.57 6.92
C GLU A 20 8.71 -5.52 6.12
N GLN A 21 9.16 -5.87 4.90
CA GLN A 21 9.86 -4.95 4.02
C GLN A 21 8.98 -3.76 3.60
N ILE A 22 7.70 -3.99 3.33
CA ILE A 22 6.74 -2.92 3.04
C ILE A 22 6.59 -2.00 4.26
N ILE A 23 6.35 -2.54 5.45
CA ILE A 23 6.24 -1.74 6.68
C ILE A 23 7.50 -0.89 6.91
N LYS A 24 8.68 -1.47 6.67
CA LYS A 24 9.95 -0.73 6.75
C LYS A 24 9.97 0.48 5.81
N ASN A 25 9.60 0.28 4.55
CA ASN A 25 9.65 1.31 3.51
C ASN A 25 8.55 2.35 3.65
N GLU A 26 7.38 1.96 4.14
CA GLU A 26 6.21 2.82 4.28
C GLU A 26 6.24 3.66 5.56
N SER A 27 6.51 3.05 6.71
CA SER A 27 6.38 3.72 8.02
C SER A 27 7.65 3.74 8.85
N SER A 28 8.70 3.03 8.41
CA SER A 28 9.85 2.72 9.26
C SER A 28 9.43 2.08 10.60
N PHE A 29 8.44 1.19 10.54
CA PHE A 29 7.87 0.47 11.69
C PHE A 29 7.14 1.36 12.71
N ARG A 30 6.72 2.57 12.33
CA ARG A 30 5.97 3.48 13.20
C ARG A 30 4.46 3.22 13.05
N PRO A 31 3.77 2.71 14.08
CA PRO A 31 2.36 2.30 13.96
C PRO A 31 1.39 3.46 13.79
N PHE A 32 1.79 4.68 14.16
CA PHE A 32 1.00 5.89 14.03
C PHE A 32 1.54 6.83 12.95
N ALA A 33 2.30 6.32 11.98
CA ALA A 33 2.78 7.13 10.88
C ALA A 33 1.62 7.72 10.07
N LEU A 34 1.70 9.01 9.77
CA LEU A 34 0.83 9.68 8.80
C LEU A 34 1.68 10.30 7.68
N ASN A 35 1.19 10.18 6.46
CA ASN A 35 1.62 11.02 5.35
C ASN A 35 0.40 11.75 4.78
N VAL A 36 0.50 13.06 4.58
CA VAL A 36 -0.63 13.87 4.07
C VAL A 36 -0.35 14.23 2.62
N ASN A 37 -1.20 13.77 1.72
CA ASN A 37 -1.06 14.01 0.30
C ASN A 37 -1.39 15.46 -0.02
N LYS A 38 -0.51 16.13 -0.77
CA LYS A 38 -0.69 17.54 -1.15
C LYS A 38 -1.93 17.74 -2.02
N LEU A 39 -2.55 18.91 -1.87
CA LEU A 39 -3.57 19.37 -2.82
C LEU A 39 -2.90 19.91 -4.11
N PRO A 40 -3.64 19.96 -5.24
CA PRO A 40 -3.15 20.56 -6.46
C PRO A 40 -2.64 22.00 -6.23
N GLY A 41 -1.44 22.30 -6.74
CA GLY A 41 -0.82 23.62 -6.60
C GLY A 41 -0.26 23.95 -5.21
N GLN A 42 -0.31 23.01 -4.26
CA GLN A 42 0.18 23.23 -2.88
C GLN A 42 1.39 22.37 -2.55
N SER A 43 2.17 22.83 -1.57
CA SER A 43 3.19 22.01 -0.91
C SER A 43 2.54 21.03 0.07
N PRO A 44 3.14 19.84 0.30
CA PRO A 44 2.67 18.94 1.35
C PRO A 44 2.68 19.64 2.72
N PRO A 45 1.65 19.43 3.57
CA PRO A 45 1.64 19.94 4.92
C PRO A 45 2.83 19.45 5.75
N ARG A 46 3.39 20.32 6.60
CA ARG A 46 4.42 19.96 7.59
C ARG A 46 3.80 19.87 8.96
N PHE A 47 3.97 18.73 9.62
CA PHE A 47 3.43 18.48 10.95
C PHE A 47 4.33 17.49 11.72
N ALA A 48 4.21 17.48 13.04
CA ALA A 48 4.87 16.49 13.88
C ALA A 48 4.11 15.16 13.84
N GLN A 49 4.83 14.05 13.65
CA GLN A 49 4.23 12.72 13.68
C GLN A 49 3.59 12.45 15.06
N PRO A 50 2.36 11.91 15.08
CA PRO A 50 1.67 11.66 16.34
C PRO A 50 2.32 10.51 17.11
N LYS A 51 2.31 10.63 18.44
CA LYS A 51 2.88 9.62 19.35
C LYS A 51 1.84 8.66 19.94
N THR A 52 0.56 8.96 19.73
CA THR A 52 -0.55 8.17 20.27
C THR A 52 -1.61 7.96 19.20
N LYS A 53 -2.35 6.85 19.32
CA LYS A 53 -3.49 6.53 18.46
C LYS A 53 -4.51 7.68 18.41
N ALA A 54 -4.88 8.23 19.57
CA ALA A 54 -5.84 9.33 19.66
C ALA A 54 -5.39 10.56 18.86
N LYS A 55 -4.11 10.96 18.98
CA LYS A 55 -3.58 12.09 18.19
C LYS A 55 -3.45 11.76 16.71
N ALA A 56 -3.20 10.51 16.35
CA ALA A 56 -3.16 10.07 14.97
C ALA A 56 -4.53 10.16 14.30
N VAL A 57 -5.58 9.72 15.00
CA VAL A 57 -6.98 9.83 14.55
C VAL A 57 -7.40 11.29 14.43
N GLU A 58 -7.12 12.12 15.44
CA GLU A 58 -7.43 13.55 15.43
C GLU A 58 -6.79 14.26 14.24
N LEU A 59 -5.49 14.01 14.01
CA LEU A 59 -4.74 14.65 12.94
C LEU A 59 -5.17 14.18 11.55
N ALA A 60 -5.48 12.89 11.38
CA ALA A 60 -6.02 12.37 10.13
C ALA A 60 -7.37 13.02 9.78
N ASN A 61 -8.29 13.12 10.76
CA ASN A 61 -9.58 13.78 10.57
C ASN A 61 -9.43 15.28 10.27
N TYR A 62 -8.47 15.95 10.92
CA TYR A 62 -8.16 17.35 10.63
C TYR A 62 -7.75 17.55 9.16
N TYR A 63 -6.84 16.73 8.62
CA TYR A 63 -6.43 16.90 7.22
C TYR A 63 -7.49 16.46 6.21
N LEU A 64 -8.33 15.47 6.56
CA LEU A 64 -9.50 15.11 5.76
C LEU A 64 -10.52 16.26 5.67
N SER A 65 -10.77 16.98 6.77
CA SER A 65 -11.71 18.12 6.75
C SER A 65 -11.20 19.29 5.89
N LEU A 66 -9.89 19.34 5.65
CA LEU A 66 -9.23 20.27 4.72
C LEU A 66 -9.18 19.73 3.27
N GLY A 67 -9.75 18.56 2.99
CA GLY A 67 -9.84 17.97 1.65
C GLY A 67 -8.61 17.17 1.21
N HIS A 68 -7.61 16.97 2.08
CA HIS A 68 -6.49 16.08 1.77
C HIS A 68 -6.89 14.61 1.86
N SER A 69 -6.11 13.72 1.23
CA SER A 69 -6.08 12.31 1.59
C SER A 69 -4.85 12.01 2.46
N VAL A 70 -4.96 11.02 3.33
CA VAL A 70 -3.93 10.70 4.33
C VAL A 70 -3.58 9.22 4.23
N ASP A 71 -2.28 8.90 4.24
CA ASP A 71 -1.79 7.53 4.34
C ASP A 71 -1.57 7.17 5.81
N LEU A 72 -2.11 6.03 6.24
CA LEU A 72 -2.31 5.71 7.65
C LEU A 72 -1.55 4.45 8.09
N GLY A 73 -0.81 4.56 9.19
CA GLY A 73 -0.30 3.43 9.97
C GLY A 73 0.91 2.70 9.36
N LEU A 74 1.14 1.47 9.81
CA LEU A 74 2.32 0.67 9.47
C LEU A 74 2.53 0.47 7.97
N MET A 75 1.43 0.25 7.24
CA MET A 75 1.40 -0.02 5.81
C MET A 75 0.94 1.18 4.97
N GLN A 76 0.79 2.36 5.60
CA GLN A 76 0.44 3.63 4.94
C GLN A 76 -0.78 3.52 4.03
N ILE A 77 -1.90 3.03 4.58
CA ILE A 77 -3.15 2.85 3.82
C ILE A 77 -3.82 4.20 3.61
N ASN A 78 -4.00 4.58 2.34
CA ASN A 78 -4.64 5.84 1.98
C ASN A 78 -6.12 5.87 2.38
N THR A 79 -6.59 7.00 2.92
CA THR A 79 -7.98 7.23 3.33
C THR A 79 -9.01 6.97 2.22
N ASN A 80 -8.62 7.14 0.94
CA ASN A 80 -9.50 6.87 -0.20
C ASN A 80 -9.85 5.39 -0.36
N ASN A 81 -9.06 4.47 0.21
CA ASN A 81 -9.30 3.03 0.12
C ASN A 81 -10.21 2.50 1.23
N LEU A 82 -10.43 3.26 2.32
CA LEU A 82 -11.07 2.74 3.54
C LEU A 82 -12.48 2.20 3.30
N ALA A 83 -13.27 2.91 2.48
CA ALA A 83 -14.63 2.49 2.14
C ALA A 83 -14.67 1.14 1.41
N ALA A 84 -13.72 0.89 0.51
CA ALA A 84 -13.63 -0.36 -0.24
C ALA A 84 -13.32 -1.58 0.66
N TYR A 85 -12.64 -1.36 1.79
CA TYR A 85 -12.28 -2.39 2.75
C TYR A 85 -13.17 -2.42 4.00
N GLY A 86 -14.18 -1.55 4.09
CA GLY A 86 -15.10 -1.50 5.22
C GLY A 86 -14.42 -1.18 6.56
N VAL A 87 -13.36 -0.35 6.55
CA VAL A 87 -12.57 0.00 7.74
C VAL A 87 -12.63 1.49 8.03
N SER A 88 -12.39 1.86 9.28
CA SER A 88 -12.29 3.26 9.72
C SER A 88 -10.84 3.76 9.76
N ILE A 89 -10.65 5.06 9.94
CA ILE A 89 -9.34 5.67 10.23
C ILE A 89 -8.74 5.05 11.50
N GLU A 90 -9.57 4.84 12.53
CA GLU A 90 -9.13 4.29 13.79
C GLU A 90 -8.60 2.86 13.65
N ASP A 91 -9.21 2.07 12.77
CA ASP A 91 -8.75 0.72 12.43
C ASP A 91 -7.34 0.71 11.82
N MET A 92 -6.98 1.74 11.05
CA MET A 92 -5.65 1.83 10.43
C MET A 92 -4.53 2.10 11.42
N PHE A 93 -4.86 2.44 12.66
CA PHE A 93 -3.92 2.53 13.77
C PHE A 93 -3.97 1.31 14.70
N ASN A 94 -4.71 0.26 14.33
CA ASN A 94 -4.56 -1.09 14.87
C ASN A 94 -3.63 -1.88 13.94
N ALA A 95 -2.49 -2.36 14.46
CA ALA A 95 -1.46 -3.01 13.66
C ALA A 95 -1.99 -4.20 12.83
N CYS A 96 -2.78 -5.08 13.44
CA CYS A 96 -3.33 -6.25 12.76
C CYS A 96 -4.29 -5.88 11.62
N LYS A 97 -5.23 -4.95 11.87
CA LYS A 97 -6.18 -4.49 10.84
C LYS A 97 -5.47 -3.77 9.69
N ASN A 98 -4.49 -2.92 10.01
CA ASN A 98 -3.71 -2.21 9.00
C ASN A 98 -2.87 -3.18 8.14
N ILE A 99 -2.25 -4.19 8.78
CA ILE A 99 -1.51 -5.25 8.08
C ILE A 99 -2.44 -6.07 7.17
N ASN A 100 -3.63 -6.42 7.65
CA ASN A 100 -4.61 -7.17 6.87
C ASN A 100 -5.03 -6.41 5.60
N VAL A 101 -5.36 -5.12 5.74
CA VAL A 101 -5.78 -4.29 4.60
C VAL A 101 -4.62 -4.08 3.61
N GLY A 102 -3.41 -3.76 4.09
CA GLY A 102 -2.26 -3.61 3.20
C GLY A 102 -1.91 -4.90 2.47
N SER A 103 -1.99 -6.05 3.15
CA SER A 103 -1.78 -7.36 2.52
C SER A 103 -2.80 -7.64 1.42
N LYS A 104 -4.09 -7.31 1.63
CA LYS A 104 -5.14 -7.43 0.61
C LYS A 104 -4.88 -6.54 -0.60
N ILE A 105 -4.52 -5.27 -0.39
CA ILE A 105 -4.19 -4.34 -1.49
C ILE A 105 -3.03 -4.90 -2.33
N LEU A 106 -1.97 -5.37 -1.69
CA LEU A 106 -0.82 -5.95 -2.40
C LEU A 106 -1.23 -7.22 -3.17
N HIS A 107 -1.98 -8.11 -2.52
CA HIS A 107 -2.45 -9.33 -3.16
C HIS A 107 -3.32 -9.03 -4.38
N GLU A 108 -4.28 -8.12 -4.29
CA GLU A 108 -5.10 -7.68 -5.42
C GLU A 108 -4.24 -7.06 -6.54
N GLY A 109 -3.24 -6.25 -6.19
CA GLY A 109 -2.27 -5.71 -7.13
C GLY A 109 -1.50 -6.81 -7.85
N TYR A 110 -1.11 -7.87 -7.14
CA TYR A 110 -0.45 -9.04 -7.70
C TYR A 110 -1.35 -9.84 -8.65
N GLN A 111 -2.63 -10.01 -8.29
CA GLN A 111 -3.60 -10.65 -9.18
C GLN A 111 -3.80 -9.86 -10.49
N ARG A 112 -3.85 -8.52 -10.43
CA ARG A 112 -3.85 -7.66 -11.63
C ARG A 112 -2.56 -7.79 -12.42
N ALA A 113 -1.43 -7.81 -11.73
CA ALA A 113 -0.11 -7.92 -12.34
C ALA A 113 0.08 -9.23 -13.12
N LEU A 114 -0.44 -10.35 -12.62
CA LEU A 114 -0.42 -11.64 -13.32
C LEU A 114 -1.16 -11.62 -14.67
N ARG A 115 -2.10 -10.69 -14.87
CA ARG A 115 -2.75 -10.46 -16.17
C ARG A 115 -1.88 -9.68 -17.15
N ILE A 116 -0.88 -8.94 -16.66
CA ILE A 116 0.09 -8.20 -17.48
C ILE A 116 1.30 -9.08 -17.79
N ASN A 117 1.81 -9.78 -16.78
CA ASN A 117 2.95 -10.67 -16.91
C ASN A 117 2.78 -11.86 -15.97
N SER A 118 2.78 -13.07 -16.53
CA SER A 118 2.58 -14.31 -15.76
C SER A 118 3.82 -14.78 -15.01
N GLU A 119 4.99 -14.16 -15.22
CA GLU A 119 6.21 -14.45 -14.45
C GLU A 119 6.05 -13.91 -13.02
N PRO A 120 6.10 -14.77 -11.98
CA PRO A 120 5.81 -14.37 -10.60
C PRO A 120 6.66 -13.21 -10.06
N GLY A 121 7.96 -13.20 -10.36
CA GLY A 121 8.87 -12.15 -9.89
C GLY A 121 8.54 -10.77 -10.45
N MET A 122 8.23 -10.70 -11.74
CA MET A 122 7.81 -9.48 -12.42
C MET A 122 6.40 -9.07 -12.00
N ALA A 123 5.48 -10.03 -11.82
CA ALA A 123 4.15 -9.76 -11.29
C ALA A 123 4.23 -9.11 -9.90
N LEU A 124 5.14 -9.56 -9.03
CA LEU A 124 5.37 -8.93 -7.73
C LEU A 124 5.90 -7.50 -7.85
N GLN A 125 6.83 -7.24 -8.78
CA GLN A 125 7.34 -5.90 -9.04
C GLN A 125 6.23 -4.94 -9.51
N ILE A 126 5.37 -5.40 -10.42
CA ILE A 126 4.21 -4.64 -10.89
C ILE A 126 3.22 -4.44 -9.74
N ALA A 127 3.01 -5.44 -8.88
CA ALA A 127 2.16 -5.32 -7.69
C ALA A 127 2.67 -4.25 -6.72
N LEU A 128 3.99 -4.17 -6.50
CA LEU A 128 4.61 -3.12 -5.68
C LEU A 128 4.45 -1.74 -6.33
N SER A 129 4.50 -1.65 -7.65
CA SER A 129 4.22 -0.41 -8.39
C SER A 129 2.76 0.03 -8.25
N TYR A 130 1.82 -0.92 -8.32
CA TYR A 130 0.41 -0.69 -8.00
C TYR A 130 0.22 -0.26 -6.56
N TYR A 131 0.87 -0.92 -5.60
CA TYR A 131 0.79 -0.58 -4.19
C TYR A 131 1.19 0.87 -3.92
N ASN A 132 2.29 1.32 -4.55
CA ASN A 132 2.80 2.68 -4.36
C ASN A 132 2.01 3.77 -5.11
N THR A 133 1.53 3.49 -6.33
CA THR A 133 1.02 4.54 -7.23
C THR A 133 -0.35 4.26 -7.84
N GLY A 134 -0.92 3.09 -7.62
CA GLY A 134 -2.09 2.61 -8.35
C GLY A 134 -1.85 2.39 -9.85
N SER A 135 -0.60 2.39 -10.32
CA SER A 135 -0.24 2.18 -11.72
C SER A 135 0.76 1.03 -11.85
N ALA A 136 0.65 0.24 -12.93
CA ALA A 136 1.56 -0.87 -13.20
C ALA A 136 3.03 -0.45 -13.31
N HIS A 137 3.34 0.78 -13.76
CA HIS A 137 4.70 1.16 -14.13
C HIS A 137 5.26 2.41 -13.41
N ARG A 138 4.43 3.27 -12.80
CA ARG A 138 4.92 4.52 -12.20
C ARG A 138 5.83 4.29 -10.98
N GLY A 139 5.65 3.18 -10.25
CA GLY A 139 6.50 2.79 -9.13
C GLY A 139 7.91 2.32 -9.54
N PHE A 140 8.09 1.90 -10.81
CA PHE A 140 9.43 1.69 -11.35
C PHE A 140 10.10 3.04 -11.65
N LYS A 141 9.36 3.94 -12.33
CA LYS A 141 9.88 5.26 -12.74
C LYS A 141 10.28 6.15 -11.56
N ASN A 142 9.62 6.02 -10.41
CA ASN A 142 9.94 6.80 -9.21
C ASN A 142 10.94 6.11 -8.26
N GLY A 143 11.50 4.95 -8.64
CA GLY A 143 12.46 4.18 -7.86
C GLY A 143 11.87 3.44 -6.65
N TYR A 144 10.55 3.36 -6.50
CA TYR A 144 9.94 2.64 -5.39
C TYR A 144 10.22 1.13 -5.45
N VAL A 145 10.11 0.52 -6.64
CA VAL A 145 10.34 -0.93 -6.83
C VAL A 145 11.79 -1.32 -6.53
N ASP A 146 12.76 -0.46 -6.83
CA ASP A 146 14.19 -0.68 -6.55
C ASP A 146 14.50 -0.87 -5.05
N LYS A 147 13.61 -0.42 -4.16
CA LYS A 147 13.76 -0.64 -2.70
C LYS A 147 13.61 -2.12 -2.31
N TYR A 148 13.06 -2.95 -3.19
CA TYR A 148 12.80 -4.36 -2.93
C TYR A 148 13.71 -5.28 -3.75
N ILE A 149 14.17 -4.83 -4.92
CA ILE A 149 14.96 -5.64 -5.84
C ILE A 149 16.11 -4.80 -6.42
N GLN A 150 17.34 -5.33 -6.37
CA GLN A 150 18.56 -4.65 -6.84
C GLN A 150 18.63 -4.46 -8.37
N SER A 151 17.63 -4.86 -9.15
CA SER A 151 17.72 -4.94 -10.62
C SER A 151 16.38 -4.76 -11.36
N SER A 152 15.55 -3.77 -10.97
CA SER A 152 14.23 -3.58 -11.61
C SER A 152 14.27 -3.03 -13.05
N GLN A 153 15.45 -2.80 -13.63
CA GLN A 153 15.65 -1.95 -14.83
C GLN A 153 15.34 -2.62 -16.18
N ASN A 154 15.09 -3.94 -16.21
CA ASN A 154 14.71 -4.64 -17.45
C ASN A 154 13.19 -4.88 -17.50
N VAL A 155 12.42 -3.79 -17.52
CA VAL A 155 10.95 -3.84 -17.60
C VAL A 155 10.51 -3.94 -19.06
N SER A 156 9.78 -5.01 -19.41
CA SER A 156 9.25 -5.21 -20.77
C SER A 156 8.27 -4.09 -21.18
N GLU A 157 8.18 -3.81 -22.49
CA GLU A 157 7.27 -2.80 -23.06
C GLU A 157 5.79 -3.05 -22.72
N ALA A 158 5.39 -4.32 -22.56
CA ALA A 158 4.06 -4.72 -22.11
C ALA A 158 3.70 -4.15 -20.72
N VAL A 159 4.68 -4.03 -19.82
CA VAL A 159 4.46 -3.47 -18.48
C VAL A 159 4.41 -1.94 -18.52
N LEU A 160 5.25 -1.32 -19.36
CA LEU A 160 5.30 0.14 -19.51
C LEU A 160 4.03 0.70 -20.15
N SER A 161 3.34 -0.10 -20.97
CA SER A 161 2.09 0.26 -21.67
C SER A 161 0.81 -0.24 -20.97
N ALA A 162 0.92 -1.01 -19.88
CA ALA A 162 -0.23 -1.59 -19.20
C ALA A 162 -1.14 -0.53 -18.54
N SER A 163 -2.46 -0.73 -18.66
CA SER A 163 -3.47 0.12 -18.03
C SER A 163 -3.37 0.07 -16.49
N SER A 164 -3.59 1.21 -15.84
CA SER A 164 -3.73 1.28 -14.38
C SER A 164 -5.05 0.70 -13.87
N THR A 165 -6.05 0.56 -14.74
CA THR A 165 -7.40 0.09 -14.40
C THR A 165 -7.68 -1.26 -15.04
N ILE A 166 -6.96 -2.30 -14.60
CA ILE A 166 -7.30 -3.68 -14.96
C ILE A 166 -8.36 -4.18 -13.98
N SER A 167 -9.54 -4.49 -14.51
CA SER A 167 -10.61 -5.11 -13.72
C SER A 167 -10.14 -6.46 -13.16
N THR A 168 -10.46 -6.72 -11.89
CA THR A 168 -10.24 -8.00 -11.22
C THR A 168 -11.43 -8.96 -11.38
N GLN A 169 -12.50 -8.57 -12.09
CA GLN A 169 -13.62 -9.48 -12.36
C GLN A 169 -13.15 -10.68 -13.19
N GLY A 170 -13.52 -11.89 -12.74
CA GLY A 170 -13.17 -13.14 -13.42
C GLY A 170 -11.83 -13.77 -13.00
N LEU A 171 -11.19 -13.30 -11.92
CA LEU A 171 -10.08 -14.03 -11.30
C LEU A 171 -10.51 -15.06 -10.24
N TYR A 172 -11.78 -15.05 -9.82
CA TYR A 172 -12.45 -16.17 -9.17
C TYR A 172 -13.94 -16.14 -9.51
N SER A 173 -14.41 -17.09 -10.33
CA SER A 173 -15.70 -17.68 -10.06
C SER A 173 -15.63 -18.24 -8.65
N GLN A 174 -16.49 -17.77 -7.76
CA GLN A 174 -16.79 -18.42 -6.49
C GLN A 174 -16.86 -19.93 -6.74
N SER A 175 -15.87 -20.67 -6.23
CA SER A 175 -15.91 -22.12 -6.24
C SER A 175 -16.44 -22.48 -4.86
N ASN A 176 -17.77 -22.60 -4.80
CA ASN A 176 -18.66 -23.12 -3.74
C ASN A 176 -18.31 -22.81 -2.28
#